data_AF-A0ABD3MZV7-F1
#
_entry.id   AF-A0ABD3MZV7-F1
#
_cell.length_a   1.000
_cell.length_b   1.000
_cell.length_c   1.000
_cell.angle_alpha   90.00
_cell.angle_beta   90.00
_cell.angle_gamma   90.00
#
_symmetry.space_group_name_H-M   'P 1'
#
loop_
_entity.id
_entity.type
_entity.pdbx_description
1 polymer ?
#
loop_
_entity_poly.entity_id
_entity_poly.type
_entity_poly.pdbx_seq_one_letter_code
_entity_poly.pdbx_strand_id
1 'polypeptide(L)'
;MEKRARSAKVIGRRDASARRRGTNFLLCGVYTCCLFTIIRFPNLSPYILGSFPLAPTTPQQQQQQEDGGRLWEIVDTPNCFHLDNICSWKDGWFYDHGPHSTLDNTTHMNQPSAALILDKQLIAEHGWHDPGTLDIDFRIHLNISSTSHGQYDDNMCSYSSTPNHLVVQSFYNDMMGEFYARTIIGLQQLMRMYPPHSNDDIQTYIHFINKKWRIFEGHELFLSGLPNNNELDNFLSLMPRNDSCRCFRRLILCGYHGVDEHDETLDGQWKEYVNKTGDGQQNRYLISPTHGIEEKNASASKWQELRVELIDGISKRYNDLDQKIRGYQRQVLFDQGLLGGDIENSTRNVDEWKFVGLARRKYRRSWLNINDTLSMCNERFQQHHIVCLIVDVEDSESAEEQLIMHRSLDAFIGIHGAQLTQGILLPSHGLMLELLPYIPLNGWGGWTACTEAPTALGVIFENTDLNHFGYSLGTESCSSSCNLGFNVRDFNVSTEVIADFLSTFVLKAGKNSTMTCDDMKNETEERERFVLYNAFCQPSLSERAFINEHYYHARPRLEEDEEDKED
;
A
#
# COMPACT_ATOMS: atom_id res chain seq x y z
N MET A 1 44.63 1.94 15.56
CA MET A 1 44.83 0.86 16.55
C MET A 1 43.59 -0.03 16.52
N GLU A 2 43.83 -1.34 16.41
CA GLU A 2 42.90 -2.48 16.48
C GLU A 2 41.74 -2.62 15.49
N LYS A 3 42.05 -3.36 14.41
CA LYS A 3 41.13 -4.19 13.62
C LYS A 3 40.69 -5.41 14.43
N ARG A 4 39.43 -5.85 14.27
CA ARG A 4 39.03 -7.24 14.56
C ARG A 4 38.29 -7.86 13.37
N ALA A 5 38.98 -8.79 12.74
CA ALA A 5 38.45 -9.74 11.77
C ALA A 5 37.77 -10.92 12.49
N ARG A 6 36.72 -11.47 11.87
CA ARG A 6 36.17 -12.82 12.13
C ARG A 6 35.85 -13.42 10.76
N SER A 7 36.76 -14.18 10.17
CA SER A 7 36.91 -15.65 10.27
C SER A 7 35.75 -16.42 9.65
N ALA A 8 35.97 -16.82 8.40
CA ALA A 8 35.15 -17.75 7.61
C ALA A 8 35.20 -19.16 8.21
N LYS A 9 34.07 -19.88 8.15
CA LYS A 9 33.99 -21.31 8.44
C LYS A 9 33.54 -22.04 7.18
N VAL A 10 34.48 -22.79 6.60
CA VAL A 10 34.33 -23.73 5.50
C VAL A 10 33.52 -24.93 5.98
N ILE A 11 32.45 -25.31 5.27
CA ILE A 11 31.81 -26.62 5.41
C ILE A 11 31.59 -27.24 4.02
N GLY A 12 32.41 -28.26 3.77
CA GLY A 12 32.26 -29.46 2.95
C GLY A 12 31.13 -29.60 1.92
N ARG A 13 31.56 -29.77 0.66
CA ARG A 13 30.88 -30.52 -0.41
C ARG A 13 30.41 -31.91 0.05
N ARG A 14 29.21 -32.30 -0.36
CA ARG A 14 28.87 -33.70 -0.65
C ARG A 14 28.16 -33.78 -1.99
N ASP A 15 28.79 -34.50 -2.90
CA ASP A 15 28.22 -35.02 -4.14
C ASP A 15 27.10 -36.03 -3.84
N ALA A 16 26.02 -35.98 -4.62
CA ALA A 16 25.15 -37.13 -4.85
C ALA A 16 24.57 -37.06 -6.26
N SER A 17 25.10 -37.92 -7.13
CA SER A 17 24.61 -38.14 -8.48
C SER A 17 23.37 -39.04 -8.50
N ALA A 18 22.51 -38.76 -9.49
CA ALA A 18 21.71 -39.73 -10.27
C ALA A 18 20.48 -40.39 -9.63
N ARG A 19 19.31 -40.15 -10.25
CA ARG A 19 18.57 -41.20 -10.99
C ARG A 19 17.46 -40.64 -11.87
N ARG A 20 17.60 -40.92 -13.18
CA ARG A 20 16.54 -40.85 -14.20
C ARG A 20 15.40 -41.82 -13.85
N ARG A 21 14.15 -41.39 -14.00
CA ARG A 21 13.05 -42.21 -14.52
C ARG A 21 12.12 -41.31 -15.32
N GLY A 22 11.98 -41.65 -16.60
CA GLY A 22 10.96 -41.07 -17.47
C GLY A 22 9.63 -41.80 -17.30
N THR A 23 8.56 -41.07 -17.60
CA THR A 23 7.28 -41.64 -18.02
C THR A 23 6.58 -40.61 -18.91
N ASN A 24 6.31 -41.02 -20.14
CA ASN A 24 5.40 -40.39 -21.10
C ASN A 24 3.98 -40.34 -20.54
N PHE A 25 3.21 -39.29 -20.82
CA PHE A 25 2.05 -39.35 -21.73
C PHE A 25 1.18 -38.07 -21.76
N LEU A 26 0.64 -37.82 -22.96
CA LEU A 26 -0.63 -37.18 -23.34
C LEU A 26 -0.76 -35.63 -23.40
N LEU A 27 -0.69 -35.17 -24.66
CA LEU A 27 -1.43 -34.04 -25.23
C LEU A 27 -2.91 -34.02 -24.83
N CYS A 28 -3.42 -32.86 -24.40
CA CYS A 28 -4.67 -32.24 -24.89
C CYS A 28 -4.97 -30.94 -24.15
N GLY A 29 -5.46 -29.94 -24.89
CA GLY A 29 -6.36 -28.92 -24.34
C GLY A 29 -5.82 -27.50 -24.37
N VAL A 30 -6.30 -26.73 -25.36
CA VAL A 30 -6.31 -25.26 -25.37
C VAL A 30 -6.99 -24.77 -24.09
N TYR A 31 -6.27 -24.05 -23.22
CA TYR A 31 -6.83 -23.43 -22.02
C TYR A 31 -6.81 -21.90 -22.12
N THR A 32 -8.02 -21.35 -22.07
CA THR A 32 -8.36 -19.97 -21.78
C THR A 32 -7.57 -19.49 -20.54
N CYS A 33 -6.68 -18.52 -20.73
CA CYS A 33 -6.17 -17.70 -19.63
C CYS A 33 -7.29 -16.80 -19.10
N CYS A 34 -7.15 -16.40 -17.83
CA CYS A 34 -8.03 -15.50 -17.07
C CYS A 34 -9.25 -16.14 -16.39
N LEU A 35 -9.01 -16.83 -15.26
CA LEU A 35 -9.94 -16.88 -14.12
C LEU A 35 -9.24 -17.48 -12.90
N PHE A 36 -8.37 -16.70 -12.25
CA PHE A 36 -7.95 -16.96 -10.87
C PHE A 36 -8.32 -15.76 -9.99
N THR A 37 -9.05 -16.07 -8.91
CA THR A 37 -9.63 -15.13 -7.97
C THR A 37 -8.56 -14.57 -7.03
N ILE A 38 -7.84 -13.53 -7.45
CA ILE A 38 -7.32 -12.49 -6.55
C ILE A 38 -7.54 -11.17 -7.29
N ILE A 39 -8.31 -10.28 -6.65
CA ILE A 39 -9.01 -9.13 -7.24
C ILE A 39 -10.10 -9.53 -8.26
N ARG A 40 -11.24 -10.03 -7.78
CA ARG A 40 -12.49 -9.88 -8.55
C ARG A 40 -12.97 -8.43 -8.39
N PHE A 41 -12.65 -7.57 -9.36
CA PHE A 41 -13.54 -6.46 -9.68
C PHE A 41 -14.70 -7.05 -10.48
N PRO A 42 -15.97 -6.99 -10.02
CA PRO A 42 -17.08 -7.44 -10.84
C PRO A 42 -17.23 -6.49 -12.04
N ASN A 43 -16.99 -7.03 -13.25
CA ASN A 43 -17.44 -6.52 -14.56
C ASN A 43 -17.33 -4.99 -14.79
N LEU A 44 -16.17 -4.52 -15.24
CA LEU A 44 -16.08 -3.29 -16.02
C LEU A 44 -16.11 -3.67 -17.51
N SER A 45 -17.30 -3.60 -18.10
CA SER A 45 -17.50 -3.67 -19.55
C SER A 45 -17.07 -2.35 -20.19
N PRO A 46 -16.37 -2.33 -21.34
CA PRO A 46 -15.95 -1.11 -21.99
C PRO A 46 -17.16 -0.49 -22.70
N TYR A 47 -17.73 0.56 -22.14
CA TYR A 47 -18.64 1.45 -22.88
C TYR A 47 -17.96 2.79 -23.13
N ILE A 48 -18.02 3.14 -24.42
CA ILE A 48 -17.44 4.27 -25.12
C ILE A 48 -17.74 5.61 -24.42
N LEU A 49 -16.68 6.43 -24.32
CA LEU A 49 -16.66 7.80 -23.81
C LEU A 49 -17.60 8.72 -24.62
N GLY A 50 -18.54 9.33 -23.90
CA GLY A 50 -19.12 10.61 -24.28
C GLY A 50 -18.61 11.67 -23.29
N SER A 51 -17.89 12.67 -23.79
CA SER A 51 -17.35 13.78 -23.00
C SER A 51 -18.49 14.57 -22.35
N PHE A 52 -18.53 14.62 -21.01
CA PHE A 52 -19.37 15.55 -20.28
C PHE A 52 -18.50 16.61 -19.59
N PRO A 53 -18.81 17.92 -19.74
CA PRO A 53 -18.15 18.95 -18.97
C PRO A 53 -18.49 18.81 -17.48
N LEU A 54 -17.51 19.10 -16.63
CA LEU A 54 -17.65 19.23 -15.17
C LEU A 54 -18.88 20.06 -14.83
N ALA A 55 -19.93 19.41 -14.32
CA ALA A 55 -21.05 20.12 -13.72
C ALA A 55 -20.59 20.70 -12.37
N PRO A 56 -20.78 22.00 -12.10
CA PRO A 56 -20.54 22.54 -10.77
C PRO A 56 -21.51 21.86 -9.78
N THR A 57 -20.97 21.49 -8.62
CA THR A 57 -21.74 20.99 -7.48
C THR A 57 -22.95 21.89 -7.22
N THR A 58 -24.14 21.30 -7.18
CA THR A 58 -25.39 22.03 -6.98
C THR A 58 -25.42 22.69 -5.59
N PRO A 59 -26.02 23.89 -5.44
CA PRO A 59 -26.08 24.61 -4.16
C PRO A 59 -26.74 23.85 -3.00
N GLN A 60 -27.49 22.78 -3.28
CA GLN A 60 -28.08 21.92 -2.26
C GLN A 60 -27.06 21.02 -1.53
N GLN A 61 -25.90 20.70 -2.13
CA GLN A 61 -24.82 19.98 -1.42
C GLN A 61 -24.01 20.89 -0.48
N GLN A 62 -23.99 22.21 -0.73
CA GLN A 62 -23.32 23.16 0.18
C GLN A 62 -24.16 23.48 1.42
N GLN A 63 -25.48 23.28 1.39
CA GLN A 63 -26.37 23.67 2.50
C GLN A 63 -26.53 22.58 3.59
N GLN A 64 -26.07 21.34 3.34
CA GLN A 64 -25.86 20.31 4.38
C GLN A 64 -24.45 20.35 4.99
N GLN A 65 -23.57 21.22 4.47
CA GLN A 65 -22.16 21.29 4.85
C GLN A 65 -21.90 22.17 6.07
N GLU A 66 -22.90 22.93 6.54
CA GLU A 66 -22.79 23.82 7.72
C GLU A 66 -23.23 23.20 9.04
N ASP A 67 -23.84 22.00 9.02
CA ASP A 67 -24.25 21.25 10.22
C ASP A 67 -23.79 19.79 10.16
N GLY A 68 -22.65 19.56 9.49
CA GLY A 68 -22.13 18.25 9.12
C GLY A 68 -22.06 17.30 10.31
N GLY A 69 -22.84 16.21 10.24
CA GLY A 69 -22.76 15.12 11.21
C GLY A 69 -21.33 14.57 11.30
N ARG A 70 -21.03 13.83 12.36
CA ARG A 70 -19.69 13.26 12.61
C ARG A 70 -19.61 11.81 12.14
N LEU A 71 -18.38 11.27 12.05
CA LEU A 71 -18.11 9.91 11.53
C LEU A 71 -18.89 8.83 12.31
N TRP A 72 -19.09 9.12 13.58
CA TRP A 72 -19.79 8.28 14.55
C TRP A 72 -21.25 8.68 14.77
N GLU A 73 -21.77 9.69 14.07
CA GLU A 73 -23.17 10.10 14.19
C GLU A 73 -24.07 9.39 13.15
N ILE A 74 -23.48 8.51 12.31
CA ILE A 74 -24.20 7.81 11.26
C ILE A 74 -24.16 6.30 11.47
N VAL A 75 -25.35 5.79 11.78
CA VAL A 75 -25.66 4.39 12.06
C VAL A 75 -25.54 3.51 10.80
N ASP A 76 -25.51 4.11 9.60
CA ASP A 76 -25.60 3.41 8.31
C ASP A 76 -24.28 3.36 7.52
N THR A 77 -23.11 3.54 8.14
CA THR A 77 -21.84 3.24 7.43
C THR A 77 -21.57 1.74 7.51
N PRO A 78 -21.63 0.98 6.39
CA PRO A 78 -21.68 -0.49 6.44
C PRO A 78 -20.39 -1.17 6.93
N ASN A 79 -19.35 -0.42 7.31
CA ASN A 79 -18.04 -0.95 7.69
C ASN A 79 -17.38 -0.24 8.87
N CYS A 80 -18.10 0.64 9.57
CA CYS A 80 -17.60 1.29 10.78
C CYS A 80 -18.65 1.25 11.88
N PHE A 81 -18.25 0.96 13.11
CA PHE A 81 -19.10 1.11 14.28
C PHE A 81 -18.30 1.80 15.40
N HIS A 82 -19.00 2.39 16.35
CA HIS A 82 -18.39 3.14 17.44
C HIS A 82 -18.87 2.64 18.80
N LEU A 83 -18.02 2.84 19.80
CA LEU A 83 -18.27 2.54 21.20
C LEU A 83 -17.96 3.80 22.01
N ASP A 84 -18.93 4.27 22.78
CA ASP A 84 -18.82 5.50 23.54
C ASP A 84 -18.58 5.23 25.03
N ASN A 85 -17.72 6.03 25.67
CA ASN A 85 -17.43 5.98 27.11
C ASN A 85 -17.01 4.58 27.60
N ILE A 86 -16.05 3.97 26.91
CA ILE A 86 -15.51 2.66 27.28
C ILE A 86 -14.23 2.80 28.10
N CYS A 87 -13.98 1.85 28.98
CA CYS A 87 -12.77 1.76 29.76
C CYS A 87 -12.15 0.37 29.64
N SER A 88 -10.82 0.32 29.75
CA SER A 88 -10.02 -0.90 29.78
C SER A 88 -9.29 -1.01 31.12
N TRP A 89 -9.40 -2.16 31.78
CA TRP A 89 -8.72 -2.46 33.04
C TRP A 89 -8.42 -3.95 33.17
N LYS A 90 -7.22 -4.28 33.66
CA LYS A 90 -6.73 -5.67 33.81
C LYS A 90 -6.82 -6.47 32.50
N ASP A 91 -7.77 -7.39 32.38
CA ASP A 91 -7.96 -8.28 31.23
C ASP A 91 -9.28 -7.99 30.48
N GLY A 92 -9.93 -6.85 30.74
CA GLY A 92 -11.28 -6.59 30.23
C GLY A 92 -11.56 -5.14 29.85
N TRP A 93 -12.66 -4.99 29.11
CA TRP A 93 -13.27 -3.71 28.76
C TRP A 93 -14.66 -3.60 29.40
N PHE A 94 -15.10 -2.38 29.69
CA PHE A 94 -16.40 -2.07 30.30
C PHE A 94 -16.84 -0.64 29.94
N TYR A 95 -18.10 -0.27 30.17
CA TYR A 95 -18.55 1.13 30.03
C TYR A 95 -18.38 1.92 31.33
N ASP A 96 -18.03 3.19 31.21
CA ASP A 96 -18.15 4.16 32.29
C ASP A 96 -19.60 4.63 32.43
N HIS A 97 -20.19 4.36 33.59
CA HIS A 97 -21.54 4.82 33.97
C HIS A 97 -21.52 5.98 34.97
N GLY A 98 -20.35 6.59 35.19
CA GLY A 98 -20.15 7.69 36.13
C GLY A 98 -20.92 8.97 35.77
N PRO A 99 -20.91 9.99 36.65
CA PRO A 99 -21.70 11.23 36.50
C PRO A 99 -21.31 12.10 35.29
N HIS A 100 -20.23 11.76 34.58
CA HIS A 100 -19.82 12.39 33.31
C HIS A 100 -20.45 11.73 32.08
N SER A 101 -21.17 10.61 32.26
CA SER A 101 -21.99 9.96 31.24
C SER A 101 -23.14 10.88 30.83
N THR A 102 -23.08 11.41 29.61
CA THR A 102 -24.21 12.10 28.96
C THR A 102 -25.20 11.13 28.31
N LEU A 103 -25.13 9.83 28.62
CA LEU A 103 -25.95 8.81 27.96
C LEU A 103 -27.40 8.89 28.46
N ASP A 104 -28.27 9.37 27.58
CA ASP A 104 -29.71 9.21 27.72
C ASP A 104 -30.09 7.73 27.76
N ASN A 105 -31.07 7.42 28.59
CA ASN A 105 -31.50 6.07 29.01
C ASN A 105 -32.09 5.19 27.88
N THR A 106 -31.79 5.47 26.61
CA THR A 106 -32.38 4.85 25.40
C THR A 106 -31.32 4.30 24.42
N THR A 107 -30.02 4.56 24.61
CA THR A 107 -28.93 4.06 23.74
C THR A 107 -28.38 2.68 24.15
N HIS A 108 -29.12 1.96 25.01
CA HIS A 108 -28.74 0.74 25.75
C HIS A 108 -28.43 -0.55 24.97
N MET A 109 -28.26 -0.58 23.64
CA MET A 109 -28.34 -1.89 22.96
C MET A 109 -27.07 -2.75 22.95
N ASN A 110 -25.86 -2.19 23.08
CA ASN A 110 -24.65 -2.98 22.91
C ASN A 110 -23.61 -2.59 23.96
N GLN A 111 -23.06 -3.56 24.70
CA GLN A 111 -22.08 -3.35 25.79
C GLN A 111 -20.75 -4.06 25.49
N PRO A 112 -19.56 -3.44 25.44
CA PRO A 112 -18.36 -4.11 24.98
C PRO A 112 -17.69 -4.91 26.10
N SER A 113 -17.57 -6.22 25.91
CA SER A 113 -16.53 -7.04 26.54
C SER A 113 -15.49 -7.37 25.48
N ALA A 114 -14.70 -6.39 25.06
CA ALA A 114 -13.73 -6.54 23.97
C ALA A 114 -12.62 -7.54 24.36
N ALA A 115 -12.89 -8.83 24.22
CA ALA A 115 -11.93 -9.90 24.42
C ALA A 115 -11.12 -10.06 23.13
N LEU A 116 -9.85 -9.68 23.18
CA LEU A 116 -8.95 -9.94 22.08
C LEU A 116 -8.57 -11.43 22.05
N ILE A 117 -9.32 -12.21 21.28
CA ILE A 117 -9.02 -13.63 21.07
C ILE A 117 -8.00 -13.72 19.94
N LEU A 118 -6.74 -13.82 20.33
CA LEU A 118 -5.64 -14.12 19.41
C LEU A 118 -5.43 -15.63 19.48
N ASP A 119 -6.09 -16.38 18.60
CA ASP A 119 -5.95 -17.82 18.68
C ASP A 119 -4.49 -18.23 18.43
N LYS A 120 -3.92 -18.95 19.40
CA LYS A 120 -2.47 -19.18 19.51
C LYS A 120 -2.03 -20.52 18.91
N GLN A 121 -2.89 -21.23 18.21
CA GLN A 121 -2.56 -22.55 17.66
C GLN A 121 -2.70 -22.60 16.15
N LEU A 122 -1.64 -22.16 15.45
CA LEU A 122 -0.94 -22.91 14.40
C LEU A 122 0.04 -21.97 13.67
N ILE A 123 1.20 -21.75 14.28
CA ILE A 123 2.37 -21.42 13.46
C ILE A 123 2.81 -22.76 12.84
N ALA A 124 2.16 -23.17 11.76
CA ALA A 124 2.89 -23.95 10.79
C ALA A 124 3.89 -22.97 10.16
N GLU A 125 5.15 -23.01 10.60
CA GLU A 125 6.27 -22.54 9.79
C GLU A 125 6.33 -23.42 8.55
N HIS A 126 5.41 -23.30 7.60
CA HIS A 126 5.41 -24.16 6.41
C HIS A 126 5.33 -23.31 5.15
N GLY A 127 6.39 -23.49 4.35
CA GLY A 127 6.46 -23.06 2.97
C GLY A 127 5.17 -23.44 2.24
N TRP A 128 4.67 -22.44 1.53
CA TRP A 128 3.40 -22.41 0.82
C TRP A 128 3.31 -23.49 -0.26
N HIS A 129 2.50 -24.55 -0.04
CA HIS A 129 1.99 -25.44 -1.08
C HIS A 129 0.58 -25.95 -0.74
N ASP A 130 -0.41 -25.46 -1.49
CA ASP A 130 -1.58 -26.18 -2.06
C ASP A 130 -2.52 -27.03 -1.13
N PRO A 131 -3.62 -27.60 -1.66
CA PRO A 131 -5.00 -27.37 -1.27
C PRO A 131 -5.46 -28.30 -0.15
N GLY A 132 -5.75 -27.69 1.00
CA GLY A 132 -6.29 -28.35 2.19
C GLY A 132 -6.50 -27.31 3.28
N THR A 133 -7.03 -26.15 2.88
CA THR A 133 -7.10 -24.89 3.61
C THR A 133 -7.59 -25.08 5.03
N LEU A 134 -6.63 -25.13 5.97
CA LEU A 134 -6.89 -24.81 7.34
C LEU A 134 -6.89 -23.28 7.41
N ASP A 135 -8.09 -22.71 7.38
CA ASP A 135 -8.30 -21.27 7.49
C ASP A 135 -8.02 -20.91 8.95
N ILE A 136 -6.82 -20.41 9.23
CA ILE A 136 -6.50 -19.95 10.58
C ILE A 136 -7.26 -18.65 10.77
N ASP A 137 -8.29 -18.71 11.61
CA ASP A 137 -9.07 -17.55 12.00
C ASP A 137 -8.22 -16.62 12.88
N PHE A 138 -7.54 -15.68 12.25
CA PHE A 138 -6.85 -14.60 12.95
C PHE A 138 -7.77 -13.39 13.23
N ARG A 139 -9.09 -13.53 13.09
CA ARG A 139 -10.03 -12.43 13.26
C ARG A 139 -10.04 -11.98 14.72
N ILE A 140 -9.91 -10.67 14.94
CA ILE A 140 -10.25 -10.08 16.23
C ILE A 140 -11.76 -10.07 16.34
N HIS A 141 -12.27 -10.93 17.20
CA HIS A 141 -13.67 -10.97 17.57
C HIS A 141 -13.86 -10.08 18.79
N LEU A 142 -14.42 -8.88 18.61
CA LEU A 142 -14.84 -8.07 19.77
C LEU A 142 -16.18 -8.61 20.24
N ASN A 143 -16.20 -9.22 21.42
CA ASN A 143 -17.45 -9.54 22.08
C ASN A 143 -18.04 -8.24 22.63
N ILE A 144 -19.28 -7.96 22.28
CA ILE A 144 -20.00 -6.82 22.81
C ILE A 144 -21.22 -7.38 23.54
N SER A 145 -21.00 -7.87 24.78
CA SER A 145 -22.01 -8.36 25.72
C SER A 145 -22.39 -7.41 26.86
N SER A 146 -23.67 -7.41 27.25
CA SER A 146 -24.15 -6.65 28.39
C SER A 146 -23.88 -7.23 29.77
N THR A 147 -22.76 -6.88 30.40
CA THR A 147 -22.54 -7.18 31.82
C THR A 147 -22.32 -5.93 32.66
N SER A 148 -23.20 -5.76 33.64
CA SER A 148 -23.16 -4.68 34.61
C SER A 148 -21.93 -4.79 35.53
N HIS A 149 -21.28 -3.66 35.71
CA HIS A 149 -20.17 -3.42 36.62
C HIS A 149 -20.56 -3.73 38.08
N GLY A 150 -19.77 -4.57 38.74
CA GLY A 150 -19.69 -4.61 40.20
C GLY A 150 -18.23 -4.62 40.59
N GLN A 151 -17.77 -3.59 41.32
CA GLN A 151 -16.43 -3.44 41.94
C GLN A 151 -15.34 -2.69 41.16
N TYR A 152 -15.58 -1.45 40.75
CA TYR A 152 -14.49 -0.52 40.45
C TYR A 152 -14.80 0.86 41.04
N ASP A 153 -13.77 1.57 41.49
CA ASP A 153 -13.84 2.90 42.08
C ASP A 153 -13.60 3.94 40.98
N ASP A 154 -14.63 4.70 40.62
CA ASP A 154 -14.65 5.73 39.55
C ASP A 154 -13.42 6.65 39.54
N ASN A 155 -12.73 6.81 40.67
CA ASN A 155 -11.52 7.63 40.79
C ASN A 155 -10.22 6.97 40.29
N MET A 156 -10.24 5.73 39.82
CA MET A 156 -9.04 4.96 39.45
C MET A 156 -8.72 4.91 37.93
N CYS A 157 -9.63 5.36 37.06
CA CYS A 157 -9.48 5.39 35.61
C CYS A 157 -9.15 6.81 35.15
N SER A 158 -8.20 6.91 34.23
CA SER A 158 -7.95 8.17 33.52
C SER A 158 -8.53 8.10 32.11
N TYR A 159 -9.31 9.11 31.73
CA TYR A 159 -9.69 9.28 30.33
C TYR A 159 -8.47 9.66 29.48
N SER A 160 -8.43 9.13 28.26
CA SER A 160 -7.53 9.59 27.22
C SER A 160 -7.71 11.09 27.00
N SER A 161 -6.60 11.81 26.79
CA SER A 161 -6.63 13.22 26.40
C SER A 161 -7.26 13.43 25.02
N THR A 162 -7.16 12.42 24.16
CA THR A 162 -7.78 12.40 22.83
C THR A 162 -9.21 11.86 22.96
N PRO A 163 -10.24 12.56 22.46
CA PRO A 163 -11.63 12.14 22.63
C PRO A 163 -12.03 10.98 21.71
N ASN A 164 -11.49 10.90 20.49
CA ASN A 164 -11.87 9.87 19.52
C ASN A 164 -10.66 9.01 19.12
N HIS A 165 -10.83 7.69 19.18
CA HIS A 165 -9.79 6.73 18.83
C HIS A 165 -10.28 5.90 17.64
N LEU A 166 -9.61 6.00 16.49
CA LEU A 166 -10.00 5.33 15.27
C LEU A 166 -9.10 4.13 15.00
N VAL A 167 -9.68 2.94 15.00
CA VAL A 167 -9.03 1.70 14.63
C VAL A 167 -9.37 1.40 13.18
N VAL A 168 -8.33 1.25 12.36
CA VAL A 168 -8.48 0.87 10.95
C VAL A 168 -7.98 -0.54 10.72
N GLN A 169 -8.80 -1.32 10.01
CA GLN A 169 -8.49 -2.66 9.59
C GLN A 169 -8.71 -2.79 8.08
N SER A 170 -7.80 -3.50 7.41
CA SER A 170 -8.02 -4.06 6.09
C SER A 170 -7.21 -5.35 5.90
N PHE A 171 -7.47 -6.09 4.82
CA PHE A 171 -6.62 -7.23 4.47
C PHE A 171 -5.19 -6.75 4.19
N TYR A 172 -4.22 -7.41 4.81
CA TYR A 172 -2.79 -7.18 4.59
C TYR A 172 -2.36 -5.73 4.85
N ASN A 173 -2.74 -5.16 5.99
CA ASN A 173 -2.24 -3.84 6.42
C ASN A 173 -0.70 -3.76 6.39
N ASP A 174 0.03 -4.86 6.52
CA ASP A 174 1.50 -4.92 6.39
C ASP A 174 2.03 -4.73 4.94
N MET A 175 1.15 -4.74 3.93
CA MET A 175 1.50 -4.52 2.54
C MET A 175 1.06 -3.13 2.09
N MET A 176 2.02 -2.23 1.83
CA MET A 176 1.72 -0.81 1.56
C MET A 176 0.73 -0.56 0.42
N GLY A 177 0.75 -1.37 -0.64
CA GLY A 177 -0.21 -1.29 -1.74
C GLY A 177 -1.64 -1.61 -1.30
N GLU A 178 -1.80 -2.65 -0.49
CA GLU A 178 -3.10 -3.05 0.06
C GLU A 178 -3.57 -2.02 1.10
N PHE A 179 -2.67 -1.53 1.96
CA PHE A 179 -2.99 -0.47 2.92
C PHE A 179 -3.49 0.80 2.21
N TYR A 180 -2.79 1.26 1.17
CA TYR A 180 -3.22 2.41 0.38
C TYR A 180 -4.58 2.17 -0.30
N ALA A 181 -4.73 1.02 -0.96
CA ALA A 181 -5.91 0.73 -1.79
C ALA A 181 -7.16 0.31 -1.00
N ARG A 182 -7.00 -0.22 0.22
CA ARG A 182 -8.11 -0.77 1.02
C ARG A 182 -8.40 0.00 2.30
N THR A 183 -7.40 0.67 2.85
CA THR A 183 -7.56 1.49 4.06
C THR A 183 -7.64 2.97 3.69
N ILE A 184 -6.61 3.50 3.03
CA ILE A 184 -6.46 4.95 2.89
C ILE A 184 -7.55 5.57 2.01
N ILE A 185 -7.94 4.93 0.89
CA ILE A 185 -9.02 5.46 0.04
C ILE A 185 -10.36 5.58 0.77
N GLY A 186 -10.78 4.52 1.47
CA GLY A 186 -12.05 4.54 2.23
C GLY A 186 -11.97 5.49 3.42
N LEU A 187 -10.82 5.50 4.11
CA LEU A 187 -10.61 6.40 5.24
C LEU A 187 -10.65 7.88 4.81
N GLN A 188 -10.02 8.24 3.70
CA GLN A 188 -10.03 9.61 3.19
C GLN A 188 -11.45 10.07 2.88
N GLN A 189 -12.28 9.22 2.29
CA GLN A 189 -13.67 9.54 2.01
C GLN A 189 -14.46 9.75 3.31
N LEU A 190 -14.27 8.87 4.29
CA LEU A 190 -14.88 9.01 5.61
C LEU A 190 -14.48 10.34 6.27
N MET A 191 -13.20 10.70 6.23
CA MET A 191 -12.71 11.95 6.84
C MET A 191 -13.13 13.20 6.06
N ARG A 192 -13.38 13.10 4.75
CA ARG A 192 -14.00 14.18 3.96
C ARG A 192 -15.45 14.41 4.36
N MET A 193 -16.23 13.33 4.47
CA MET A 193 -17.63 13.41 4.85
C MET A 193 -17.78 13.86 6.31
N TYR A 194 -16.81 13.49 7.15
CA TYR A 194 -16.86 13.69 8.59
C TYR A 194 -15.53 14.23 9.13
N PRO A 195 -15.20 15.50 8.81
CA PRO A 195 -13.93 16.08 9.20
C PRO A 195 -13.82 16.22 10.73
N PRO A 196 -12.67 15.88 11.33
CA PRO A 196 -12.45 16.12 12.76
C PRO A 196 -12.27 17.62 13.02
N HIS A 197 -12.62 18.09 14.22
CA HIS A 197 -12.62 19.52 14.54
C HIS A 197 -11.22 20.10 14.75
N SER A 198 -10.26 19.27 15.17
CA SER A 198 -8.88 19.69 15.48
C SER A 198 -7.91 18.53 15.39
N ASN A 199 -6.61 18.83 15.37
CA ASN A 199 -5.54 17.83 15.29
C ASN A 199 -5.54 16.84 16.47
N ASP A 200 -6.07 17.26 17.60
CA ASP A 200 -6.11 16.46 18.84
C ASP A 200 -7.48 15.78 19.04
N ASP A 201 -8.37 15.87 18.03
CA ASP A 201 -9.72 15.30 18.11
C ASP A 201 -9.72 13.80 17.85
N ILE A 202 -8.77 13.29 17.05
CA ILE A 202 -8.72 11.89 16.65
C ILE A 202 -7.30 11.32 16.68
N GLN A 203 -7.16 10.10 17.16
CA GLN A 203 -5.92 9.31 17.09
C GLN A 203 -6.18 8.03 16.32
N THR A 204 -5.31 7.70 15.36
CA THR A 204 -5.50 6.53 14.50
C THR A 204 -4.64 5.35 14.95
N TYR A 205 -5.22 4.16 14.90
CA TYR A 205 -4.60 2.91 15.26
C TYR A 205 -4.70 1.92 14.12
N ILE A 206 -3.57 1.33 13.72
CA ILE A 206 -3.58 0.27 12.72
C ILE A 206 -3.73 -1.07 13.43
N HIS A 207 -4.76 -1.81 13.05
CA HIS A 207 -4.90 -3.18 13.45
C HIS A 207 -4.12 -4.09 12.49
N PHE A 208 -3.04 -4.69 13.00
CA PHE A 208 -2.33 -5.79 12.34
C PHE A 208 -2.83 -7.12 12.88
N ILE A 209 -3.20 -8.01 11.96
CA ILE A 209 -3.67 -9.36 12.26
C ILE A 209 -2.55 -10.20 12.93
N ASN A 210 -1.28 -9.94 12.58
CA ASN A 210 -0.13 -10.61 13.17
C ASN A 210 0.65 -9.70 14.13
N LYS A 211 0.91 -10.17 15.35
CA LYS A 211 1.68 -9.43 16.37
C LYS A 211 3.12 -9.10 15.98
N LYS A 212 3.69 -9.80 14.99
CA LYS A 212 5.06 -9.55 14.51
C LYS A 212 5.12 -8.37 13.52
N TRP A 213 3.99 -7.87 13.06
CA TRP A 213 3.96 -6.79 12.07
C TRP A 213 4.18 -5.45 12.75
N ARG A 214 4.99 -4.63 12.08
CA ARG A 214 5.37 -3.29 12.51
C ARG A 214 4.70 -2.25 11.64
N ILE A 215 4.47 -1.08 12.22
CA ILE A 215 4.12 0.11 11.47
C ILE A 215 5.38 0.53 10.71
N PHE A 216 5.32 0.49 9.38
CA PHE A 216 6.32 1.10 8.51
C PHE A 216 6.09 2.62 8.40
N GLU A 217 7.16 3.34 8.10
CA GLU A 217 7.20 4.79 7.85
C GLU A 217 6.22 5.17 6.73
N GLY A 218 6.01 4.29 5.75
CA GLY A 218 5.00 4.46 4.70
C GLY A 218 3.56 4.54 5.23
N HIS A 219 3.22 3.86 6.33
CA HIS A 219 1.89 3.99 6.94
C HIS A 219 1.73 5.36 7.58
N GLU A 220 2.73 5.77 8.36
CA GLU A 220 2.76 7.09 8.99
C GLU A 220 2.64 8.17 7.92
N LEU A 221 3.35 8.02 6.80
CA LEU A 221 3.29 8.96 5.70
C LEU A 221 1.90 9.05 5.06
N PHE A 222 1.29 7.92 4.69
CA PHE A 222 -0.06 7.93 4.08
C PHE A 222 -1.14 8.42 5.04
N LEU A 223 -0.97 8.17 6.34
CA LEU A 223 -1.89 8.66 7.36
C LEU A 223 -1.65 10.14 7.67
N SER A 224 -0.42 10.63 7.56
CA SER A 224 -0.05 12.03 7.82
C SER A 224 -0.68 13.03 6.85
N GLY A 225 -1.00 12.59 5.63
CA GLY A 225 -1.72 13.41 4.65
C GLY A 225 -3.22 13.49 4.89
N LEU A 226 -3.75 12.72 5.85
CA LEU A 226 -5.14 12.85 6.27
C LEU A 226 -5.27 13.91 7.38
N PRO A 227 -6.43 14.60 7.47
CA PRO A 227 -6.65 15.60 8.50
C PRO A 227 -6.44 15.04 9.92
N ASN A 228 -5.78 15.78 10.81
CA ASN A 228 -5.74 15.50 12.24
C ASN A 228 -5.17 14.13 12.64
N ASN A 229 -4.12 13.66 11.96
CA ASN A 229 -3.52 12.35 12.20
C ASN A 229 -2.04 12.46 12.59
N ASN A 230 -1.77 13.02 13.76
CA ASN A 230 -0.41 13.27 14.26
C ASN A 230 0.15 12.12 15.08
N GLU A 231 -0.73 11.26 15.61
CA GLU A 231 -0.35 10.13 16.44
C GLU A 231 -0.87 8.83 15.83
N LEU A 232 0.08 7.95 15.53
CA LEU A 232 -0.17 6.63 14.97
C LEU A 232 0.37 5.57 15.93
N ASP A 233 -0.49 4.62 16.31
CA ASP A 233 -0.06 3.48 17.12
C ASP A 233 -0.69 2.18 16.60
N ASN A 234 -0.25 1.05 17.14
CA ASN A 234 -0.83 -0.25 16.88
C ASN A 234 -2.10 -0.41 17.71
N PHE A 235 -3.16 -1.00 17.17
CA PHE A 235 -4.39 -1.29 17.92
C PHE A 235 -4.14 -2.02 19.24
N LEU A 236 -3.12 -2.88 19.30
CA LEU A 236 -2.76 -3.60 20.52
C LEU A 236 -2.35 -2.67 21.67
N SER A 237 -1.98 -1.42 21.42
CA SER A 237 -1.65 -0.42 22.47
C SER A 237 -2.87 -0.02 23.30
N LEU A 238 -4.06 -0.12 22.71
CA LEU A 238 -5.34 0.14 23.39
C LEU A 238 -5.74 -1.01 24.32
N MET A 239 -5.16 -2.20 24.12
CA MET A 239 -5.54 -3.37 24.91
C MET A 239 -5.14 -3.19 26.38
N PRO A 240 -5.98 -3.69 27.31
CA PRO A 240 -5.62 -3.79 28.72
C PRO A 240 -4.25 -4.48 28.88
N ARG A 241 -3.29 -3.82 29.54
CA ARG A 241 -1.94 -4.40 29.76
C ARG A 241 -1.40 -4.27 31.18
N ASN A 242 -2.10 -3.57 32.08
CA ASN A 242 -1.64 -3.24 33.44
C ASN A 242 -2.84 -3.08 34.41
N ASP A 243 -2.54 -2.91 35.71
CA ASP A 243 -3.53 -2.52 36.74
C ASP A 243 -4.06 -1.08 36.60
N SER A 244 -3.56 -0.29 35.65
CA SER A 244 -4.03 1.07 35.39
C SER A 244 -5.27 1.05 34.50
N CYS A 245 -6.39 1.58 35.00
CA CYS A 245 -7.58 1.73 34.18
C CYS A 245 -7.47 2.94 33.23
N ARG A 246 -7.85 2.76 31.96
CA ARG A 246 -7.92 3.84 30.96
C ARG A 246 -9.30 3.90 30.34
N CYS A 247 -9.84 5.10 30.19
CA CYS A 247 -11.13 5.32 29.54
C CYS A 247 -10.98 6.10 28.23
N PHE A 248 -11.91 5.88 27.33
CA PHE A 248 -11.96 6.45 26.00
C PHE A 248 -13.37 6.97 25.78
N ARG A 249 -13.48 8.26 25.44
CA ARG A 249 -14.79 8.85 25.16
C ARG A 249 -15.42 8.21 23.93
N ARG A 250 -14.62 7.87 22.92
CA ARG A 250 -15.09 7.15 21.74
C ARG A 250 -14.00 6.27 21.13
N LEU A 251 -14.35 5.03 20.83
CA LEU A 251 -13.56 4.10 20.03
C LEU A 251 -14.34 3.75 18.75
N ILE A 252 -13.76 4.04 17.59
CA ILE A 252 -14.34 3.84 16.27
C ILE A 252 -13.57 2.71 15.61
N LEU A 253 -14.26 1.73 15.05
CA LEU A 253 -13.66 0.55 14.46
C LEU A 253 -14.13 0.46 13.01
N CYS A 254 -13.24 0.78 12.08
CA CYS A 254 -13.48 0.79 10.64
C CYS A 254 -12.76 -0.37 9.94
N GLY A 255 -13.42 -0.95 8.95
CA GLY A 255 -12.97 -2.19 8.30
C GLY A 255 -13.51 -3.44 9.01
N TYR A 256 -14.71 -3.36 9.58
CA TYR A 256 -15.32 -4.47 10.28
C TYR A 256 -16.78 -4.58 9.88
N HIS A 257 -17.32 -5.80 9.82
CA HIS A 257 -18.74 -6.06 9.61
C HIS A 257 -19.30 -6.78 10.82
N GLY A 258 -20.56 -6.49 11.15
CA GLY A 258 -21.31 -7.30 12.11
C GLY A 258 -21.47 -8.72 11.60
N VAL A 259 -21.28 -9.70 12.47
CA VAL A 259 -21.52 -11.11 12.20
C VAL A 259 -22.75 -11.53 12.98
N ASP A 260 -23.77 -12.01 12.28
CA ASP A 260 -24.94 -12.59 12.93
C ASP A 260 -24.54 -13.88 13.67
N GLU A 261 -25.01 -14.09 14.89
CA GLU A 261 -24.76 -15.32 15.68
C GLU A 261 -25.21 -16.61 14.97
N HIS A 262 -26.00 -16.48 13.90
CA HIS A 262 -26.49 -17.57 13.04
C HIS A 262 -25.73 -17.75 11.73
N ASP A 263 -24.64 -17.00 11.49
CA ASP A 263 -23.84 -17.16 10.29
C ASP A 263 -23.16 -18.54 10.29
N GLU A 264 -23.53 -19.38 9.31
CA GLU A 264 -23.01 -20.73 9.14
C GLU A 264 -21.52 -20.76 8.75
N THR A 265 -20.95 -19.62 8.35
CA THR A 265 -19.52 -19.48 8.01
C THR A 265 -18.60 -19.31 9.23
N LEU A 266 -19.17 -19.18 10.43
CA LEU A 266 -18.40 -19.23 11.67
C LEU A 266 -17.83 -20.63 11.89
N ASP A 267 -16.50 -20.71 12.03
CA ASP A 267 -15.77 -21.97 12.21
C ASP A 267 -16.33 -22.80 13.39
N GLY A 268 -16.34 -24.12 13.24
CA GLY A 268 -16.84 -25.06 14.24
C GLY A 268 -16.14 -24.95 15.59
N GLN A 269 -14.86 -24.54 15.60
CA GLN A 269 -14.10 -24.28 16.82
C GLN A 269 -14.62 -23.05 17.58
N TRP A 270 -15.17 -22.05 16.88
CA TRP A 270 -15.73 -20.86 17.50
C TRP A 270 -17.03 -21.13 18.24
N LYS A 271 -17.90 -21.95 17.64
CA LYS A 271 -19.11 -22.48 18.30
C LYS A 271 -18.74 -23.22 19.58
N GLU A 272 -17.62 -23.94 19.58
CA GLU A 272 -17.10 -24.63 20.77
C GLU A 272 -16.56 -23.67 21.83
N TYR A 273 -15.85 -22.60 21.46
CA TYR A 273 -15.37 -21.56 22.39
C TYR A 273 -16.53 -20.81 23.05
N VAL A 274 -17.50 -20.33 22.28
CA VAL A 274 -18.71 -19.66 22.79
C VAL A 274 -19.42 -20.57 23.79
N ASN A 275 -19.58 -21.85 23.47
CA ASN A 275 -20.18 -22.85 24.36
C ASN A 275 -19.34 -23.13 25.63
N LYS A 276 -18.00 -23.07 25.55
CA LYS A 276 -17.09 -23.26 26.70
C LYS A 276 -17.06 -22.08 27.67
N THR A 277 -17.31 -20.85 27.19
CA THR A 277 -17.34 -19.67 28.08
C THR A 277 -18.50 -19.66 29.07
N GLY A 278 -19.48 -20.55 28.94
CA GLY A 278 -20.54 -20.77 29.94
C GLY A 278 -21.54 -19.62 30.10
N ASP A 279 -21.36 -18.51 29.37
CA ASP A 279 -22.24 -17.35 29.38
C ASP A 279 -23.44 -17.62 28.46
N GLY A 280 -24.39 -18.40 28.98
CA GLY A 280 -25.65 -18.66 28.32
C GLY A 280 -26.49 -17.38 28.24
N GLN A 281 -26.70 -16.90 27.01
CA GLN A 281 -27.67 -15.88 26.62
C GLN A 281 -27.44 -14.46 27.18
N GLN A 282 -26.88 -13.57 26.35
CA GLN A 282 -27.44 -12.23 26.07
C GLN A 282 -26.60 -11.49 25.02
N ASN A 283 -27.29 -11.06 23.95
CA ASN A 283 -26.90 -10.07 22.93
C ASN A 283 -25.39 -9.86 22.74
N ARG A 284 -24.71 -10.77 22.01
CA ARG A 284 -23.33 -10.52 21.58
C ARG A 284 -23.37 -9.90 20.18
N TYR A 285 -22.96 -8.64 20.05
CA TYR A 285 -22.68 -8.09 18.73
C TYR A 285 -21.25 -8.50 18.34
N LEU A 286 -21.14 -9.51 17.49
CA LEU A 286 -19.87 -9.98 16.97
C LEU A 286 -19.50 -9.11 15.77
N ILE A 287 -18.22 -8.77 15.68
CA ILE A 287 -17.67 -8.12 14.49
C ILE A 287 -16.54 -8.96 13.94
N SER A 288 -16.34 -8.86 12.64
CA SER A 288 -15.25 -9.53 11.93
C SER A 288 -14.55 -8.54 10.99
N PRO A 289 -13.22 -8.59 10.91
CA PRO A 289 -12.45 -7.89 9.88
C PRO A 289 -13.06 -8.03 8.48
N THR A 290 -13.11 -6.95 7.72
CA THR A 290 -13.56 -6.96 6.32
C THR A 290 -12.37 -6.94 5.36
N HIS A 291 -12.67 -6.92 4.06
CA HIS A 291 -11.65 -6.80 3.03
C HIS A 291 -11.05 -5.39 2.90
N GLY A 292 -11.50 -4.43 3.71
CA GLY A 292 -11.16 -3.02 3.59
C GLY A 292 -12.33 -2.15 4.04
N ILE A 293 -12.11 -0.85 4.12
CA ILE A 293 -13.11 0.13 4.57
C ILE A 293 -14.07 0.43 3.40
N GLU A 294 -14.77 -0.61 2.89
CA GLU A 294 -15.29 -0.75 1.51
C GLU A 294 -15.48 0.54 0.71
N GLU A 295 -14.97 0.50 -0.52
CA GLU A 295 -15.74 1.04 -1.63
C GLU A 295 -15.86 0.00 -2.74
N LYS A 296 -17.07 -0.59 -2.87
CA LYS A 296 -17.45 -1.38 -4.04
C LYS A 296 -17.61 -0.40 -5.20
N ASN A 297 -16.57 -0.25 -6.03
CA ASN A 297 -16.49 0.61 -7.22
C ASN A 297 -15.87 2.00 -6.98
N ALA A 298 -14.61 2.03 -6.56
CA ALA A 298 -13.80 3.24 -6.74
C ALA A 298 -13.74 3.58 -8.24
N SER A 299 -14.24 4.76 -8.63
CA SER A 299 -14.04 5.28 -9.99
C SER A 299 -12.57 5.65 -10.15
N ALA A 300 -12.04 5.54 -11.38
CA ALA A 300 -10.64 5.83 -11.63
C ALA A 300 -10.23 7.28 -11.25
N SER A 301 -11.17 8.23 -11.25
CA SER A 301 -10.94 9.61 -10.77
C SER A 301 -10.54 9.70 -9.29
N LYS A 302 -10.91 8.71 -8.46
CA LYS A 302 -10.69 8.76 -7.01
C LYS A 302 -9.24 8.58 -6.62
N TRP A 303 -8.45 7.84 -7.40
CA TRP A 303 -7.02 7.72 -7.11
C TRP A 303 -6.30 9.04 -7.25
N GLN A 304 -6.68 9.82 -8.27
CA GLN A 304 -6.17 11.18 -8.44
C GLN A 304 -6.63 12.11 -7.32
N GLU A 305 -7.91 12.09 -6.97
CA GLU A 305 -8.42 12.90 -5.86
C GLU A 305 -7.70 12.55 -4.55
N LEU A 306 -7.60 11.26 -4.21
CA LEU A 306 -6.90 10.79 -3.03
C LEU A 306 -5.46 11.27 -3.02
N ARG A 307 -4.73 11.10 -4.14
CA ARG A 307 -3.34 11.49 -4.23
C ARG A 307 -3.16 13.00 -4.04
N VAL A 308 -3.97 13.81 -4.73
CA VAL A 308 -3.91 15.28 -4.64
C VAL A 308 -4.15 15.73 -3.21
N GLU A 309 -5.17 15.18 -2.54
CA GLU A 309 -5.46 15.56 -1.16
C GLU A 309 -4.43 15.07 -0.16
N LEU A 310 -3.92 13.86 -0.35
CA LEU A 310 -2.85 13.34 0.48
C LEU A 310 -1.63 14.26 0.40
N ILE A 311 -1.23 14.65 -0.81
CA ILE A 311 -0.08 15.54 -1.01
C ILE A 311 -0.36 16.94 -0.47
N ASP A 312 -1.57 17.48 -0.64
CA ASP A 312 -1.96 18.78 -0.08
C ASP A 312 -1.94 18.76 1.45
N GLY A 313 -2.50 17.72 2.08
CA GLY A 313 -2.47 17.51 3.53
C GLY A 313 -1.05 17.41 4.08
N ILE A 314 -0.18 16.65 3.40
CA ILE A 314 1.24 16.57 3.73
C ILE A 314 1.91 17.94 3.58
N SER A 315 1.69 18.64 2.48
CA SER A 315 2.33 19.94 2.20
C SER A 315 1.94 21.01 3.22
N LYS A 316 0.70 20.96 3.72
CA LYS A 316 0.24 21.82 4.83
C LYS A 316 0.96 21.53 6.14
N ARG A 317 1.35 20.28 6.38
CA ARG A 317 2.10 19.86 7.59
C ARG A 317 3.56 20.31 7.53
N TYR A 318 4.18 20.24 6.36
CA TYR A 318 5.59 20.59 6.15
C TYR A 318 5.73 21.91 5.38
N ASN A 319 5.66 23.04 6.09
CA ASN A 319 5.71 24.38 5.50
C ASN A 319 7.03 24.73 4.77
N ASP A 320 8.10 23.98 5.02
CA ASP A 320 9.42 24.12 4.41
C ASP A 320 9.78 22.97 3.46
N LEU A 321 8.78 22.17 3.04
CA LEU A 321 8.99 20.97 2.23
C LEU A 321 9.77 21.24 0.95
N ASP A 322 9.44 22.29 0.20
CA ASP A 322 10.14 22.64 -1.04
C ASP A 322 11.62 22.99 -0.80
N GLN A 323 11.93 23.66 0.32
CA GLN A 323 13.30 23.98 0.71
C GLN A 323 14.06 22.69 1.08
N LYS A 324 13.42 21.78 1.82
CA LYS A 324 13.98 20.48 2.19
C LYS A 324 14.23 19.59 0.97
N ILE A 325 13.30 19.55 0.01
CA ILE A 325 13.47 18.84 -1.27
C ILE A 325 14.68 19.38 -2.02
N ARG A 326 14.78 20.70 -2.22
CA ARG A 326 15.93 21.32 -2.90
C ARG A 326 17.24 21.10 -2.13
N GLY A 327 17.19 21.11 -0.80
CA GLY A 327 18.32 20.79 0.06
C GLY A 327 18.80 19.35 -0.13
N TYR A 328 17.88 18.39 -0.14
CA TYR A 328 18.17 16.97 -0.38
C TYR A 328 18.75 16.74 -1.78
N GLN A 329 18.14 17.31 -2.82
CA GLN A 329 18.66 17.24 -4.19
C GLN A 329 20.09 17.80 -4.29
N ARG A 330 20.36 18.94 -3.64
CA ARG A 330 21.70 19.52 -3.57
C ARG A 330 22.68 18.58 -2.86
N GLN A 331 22.26 17.95 -1.76
CA GLN A 331 23.07 16.97 -1.03
C GLN A 331 23.43 15.78 -1.92
N VAL A 332 22.46 15.22 -2.66
CA VAL A 332 22.70 14.12 -3.61
C VAL A 332 23.73 14.51 -4.66
N LEU A 333 23.62 15.70 -5.26
CA LEU A 333 24.60 16.17 -6.25
C LEU A 333 25.99 16.38 -5.63
N PHE A 334 26.06 16.88 -4.39
CA PHE A 334 27.31 17.07 -3.66
C PHE A 334 27.99 15.73 -3.36
N ASP A 335 27.25 14.74 -2.86
CA ASP A 335 27.77 13.41 -2.51
C ASP A 335 28.31 12.67 -3.73
N GLN A 336 27.79 12.99 -4.92
CA GLN A 336 28.29 12.47 -6.19
C GLN A 336 29.41 13.31 -6.82
N GLY A 337 29.88 14.36 -6.16
CA GLY A 337 30.94 15.24 -6.66
C GLY A 337 30.52 16.11 -7.86
N LEU A 338 29.22 16.31 -8.05
CA LEU A 338 28.63 17.06 -9.17
C LEU A 338 28.48 18.55 -8.86
N LEU A 339 28.64 18.95 -7.60
CA LEU A 339 28.76 20.35 -7.19
C LEU A 339 30.22 20.66 -6.88
N GLY A 340 30.71 21.77 -7.39
CA GLY A 340 32.05 22.28 -7.05
C GLY A 340 31.98 23.20 -5.83
N GLY A 341 32.97 23.10 -4.94
CA GLY A 341 33.07 23.94 -3.74
C GLY A 341 32.18 23.47 -2.58
N ASP A 342 31.96 24.35 -1.60
CA ASP A 342 31.10 24.07 -0.43
C ASP A 342 29.62 24.08 -0.84
N ILE A 343 28.80 23.22 -0.22
CA ILE A 343 27.35 23.06 -0.49
C ILE A 343 26.62 24.42 -0.48
N GLU A 344 26.95 25.30 0.46
CA GLU A 344 26.30 26.60 0.64
C GLU A 344 26.69 27.63 -0.43
N ASN A 345 27.85 27.46 -1.08
CA ASN A 345 28.41 28.41 -2.05
C ASN A 345 28.30 27.94 -3.51
N SER A 346 27.76 26.74 -3.75
CA SER A 346 27.56 26.23 -5.11
C SER A 346 26.51 27.08 -5.85
N THR A 347 26.94 27.74 -6.92
CA THR A 347 26.07 28.51 -7.84
C THR A 347 25.37 27.65 -8.87
N ARG A 348 25.65 26.33 -8.93
CA ARG A 348 24.99 25.43 -9.88
C ARG A 348 23.51 25.28 -9.56
N ASN A 349 22.69 25.41 -10.61
CA ASN A 349 21.24 25.30 -10.51
C ASN A 349 20.82 23.83 -10.37
N VAL A 350 20.19 23.49 -9.26
CA VAL A 350 19.67 22.13 -9.01
C VAL A 350 18.49 21.81 -9.94
N ASP A 351 17.76 22.83 -10.40
CA ASP A 351 16.56 22.67 -11.22
C ASP A 351 16.84 22.19 -12.66
N GLU A 352 18.12 22.17 -13.06
CA GLU A 352 18.56 21.63 -14.35
C GLU A 352 18.75 20.11 -14.32
N TRP A 353 18.80 19.51 -13.12
CA TRP A 353 19.03 18.09 -12.93
C TRP A 353 17.73 17.30 -12.78
N LYS A 354 17.70 16.11 -13.38
CA LYS A 354 16.66 15.10 -13.17
C LYS A 354 17.16 14.02 -12.22
N PHE A 355 16.36 13.69 -11.22
CA PHE A 355 16.69 12.71 -10.19
C PHE A 355 15.91 11.42 -10.40
N VAL A 356 16.62 10.30 -10.52
CA VAL A 356 16.02 8.98 -10.79
C VAL A 356 16.28 8.06 -9.61
N GLY A 357 15.21 7.59 -8.98
CA GLY A 357 15.29 6.63 -7.89
C GLY A 357 15.24 5.19 -8.38
N LEU A 358 16.18 4.36 -7.95
CA LEU A 358 16.17 2.92 -8.14
C LEU A 358 15.75 2.24 -6.83
N ALA A 359 14.57 1.61 -6.81
CA ALA A 359 14.01 0.99 -5.63
C ALA A 359 14.83 -0.23 -5.20
N ARG A 360 15.38 -0.20 -3.99
CA ARG A 360 16.07 -1.34 -3.37
C ARG A 360 15.16 -2.02 -2.36
N ARG A 361 15.34 -3.33 -2.27
CA ARG A 361 14.85 -4.16 -1.17
C ARG A 361 15.97 -5.00 -0.61
N LYS A 362 15.99 -5.15 0.72
CA LYS A 362 17.02 -5.93 1.42
C LYS A 362 16.57 -7.37 1.70
N TYR A 363 15.29 -7.57 2.00
CA TYR A 363 14.84 -8.84 2.58
C TYR A 363 14.21 -9.83 1.59
N ARG A 364 13.57 -9.33 0.53
CA ARG A 364 12.91 -10.15 -0.49
C ARG A 364 12.83 -9.40 -1.80
N ARG A 365 12.79 -10.10 -2.92
CA ARG A 365 12.65 -9.49 -4.25
C ARG A 365 13.76 -8.47 -4.51
N SER A 366 14.99 -8.87 -4.18
CA SER A 366 16.15 -8.00 -4.22
C SER A 366 16.56 -7.78 -5.67
N TRP A 367 16.93 -6.56 -6.01
CA TRP A 367 17.57 -6.23 -7.28
C TRP A 367 19.07 -6.47 -7.14
N LEU A 368 19.54 -7.61 -7.67
CA LEU A 368 20.90 -8.12 -7.40
C LEU A 368 22.01 -7.24 -7.96
N ASN A 369 21.82 -6.73 -9.17
CA ASN A 369 22.80 -5.90 -9.88
C ASN A 369 22.45 -4.40 -9.86
N ILE A 370 21.72 -3.93 -8.84
CA ILE A 370 21.27 -2.53 -8.76
C ILE A 370 22.44 -1.53 -8.75
N ASN A 371 23.59 -1.91 -8.18
CA ASN A 371 24.78 -1.07 -8.17
C ASN A 371 25.38 -0.90 -9.57
N ASP A 372 25.33 -1.94 -10.40
CA ASP A 372 25.79 -1.86 -11.79
C ASP A 372 24.88 -0.94 -12.60
N THR A 373 23.56 -1.03 -12.36
CA THR A 373 22.57 -0.10 -12.92
C THR A 373 22.82 1.34 -12.49
N LEU A 374 23.11 1.56 -11.20
CA LEU A 374 23.44 2.88 -10.66
C LEU A 374 24.68 3.47 -11.32
N SER A 375 25.76 2.67 -11.44
CA SER A 375 27.01 3.09 -12.10
C SER A 375 26.76 3.45 -13.56
N MET A 376 26.07 2.57 -14.30
CA MET A 376 25.72 2.80 -15.70
C MET A 376 24.92 4.10 -15.89
N CYS A 377 23.91 4.33 -15.04
CA CYS A 377 23.08 5.53 -15.15
C CYS A 377 23.91 6.80 -14.97
N ASN A 378 24.71 6.86 -13.91
CA ASN A 378 25.50 8.05 -13.60
C ASN A 378 26.61 8.27 -14.64
N GLU A 379 27.29 7.23 -15.10
CA GLU A 379 28.32 7.35 -16.12
C GLU A 379 27.77 7.82 -17.48
N ARG A 380 26.61 7.28 -17.90
CA ARG A 380 26.06 7.51 -19.23
C ARG A 380 25.22 8.78 -19.34
N PHE A 381 24.51 9.16 -18.28
CA PHE A 381 23.49 10.22 -18.35
C PHE A 381 23.81 11.48 -17.54
N GLN A 382 24.91 11.52 -16.78
CA GLN A 382 25.33 12.73 -16.07
C GLN A 382 25.58 13.91 -17.03
N GLN A 383 26.08 13.67 -18.25
CA GLN A 383 26.25 14.72 -19.26
C GLN A 383 24.92 15.34 -19.74
N HIS A 384 23.80 14.66 -19.47
CA HIS A 384 22.45 15.11 -19.74
C HIS A 384 21.75 15.62 -18.47
N HIS A 385 22.51 15.89 -17.41
CA HIS A 385 22.01 16.29 -16.10
C HIS A 385 21.02 15.29 -15.49
N ILE A 386 21.20 13.99 -15.73
CA ILE A 386 20.45 12.95 -15.01
C ILE A 386 21.37 12.35 -13.95
N VAL A 387 20.84 12.19 -12.75
CA VAL A 387 21.50 11.50 -11.65
C VAL A 387 20.61 10.39 -11.10
N CYS A 388 21.16 9.20 -10.92
CA CYS A 388 20.50 8.10 -10.25
C CYS A 388 20.93 7.98 -8.79
N LEU A 389 20.00 7.54 -7.95
CA LEU A 389 20.21 7.21 -6.55
C LEU A 389 19.45 5.94 -6.16
N ILE A 390 19.89 5.31 -5.07
CA ILE A 390 19.16 4.19 -4.47
C ILE A 390 18.07 4.73 -3.56
N VAL A 391 16.86 4.22 -3.73
CA VAL A 391 15.71 4.49 -2.86
C VAL A 391 15.46 3.25 -2.03
N ASP A 392 15.77 3.32 -0.72
CA ASP A 392 15.57 2.21 0.20
C ASP A 392 14.38 2.47 1.12
N VAL A 393 13.23 1.92 0.74
CA VAL A 393 11.99 2.09 1.50
C VAL A 393 11.97 1.31 2.81
N GLU A 394 12.93 0.39 3.02
CA GLU A 394 13.00 -0.49 4.19
C GLU A 394 13.96 0.05 5.28
N ASP A 395 14.67 1.15 5.02
CA ASP A 395 15.80 1.67 5.82
C ASP A 395 15.74 3.18 6.12
N SER A 396 14.58 3.82 6.01
CA SER A 396 14.47 5.25 6.32
C SER A 396 14.35 5.51 7.82
N GLU A 397 14.90 6.63 8.28
CA GLU A 397 14.86 7.05 9.67
C GLU A 397 13.52 7.69 10.06
N SER A 398 12.76 8.20 9.09
CA SER A 398 11.47 8.87 9.34
C SER A 398 10.55 8.93 8.11
N ALA A 399 9.24 9.11 8.35
CA ALA A 399 8.27 9.37 7.28
C ALA A 399 8.59 10.65 6.48
N GLU A 400 9.13 11.68 7.13
CA GLU A 400 9.55 12.93 6.49
C GLU A 400 10.70 12.72 5.51
N GLU A 401 11.71 11.92 5.88
CA GLU A 401 12.82 11.58 4.98
C GLU A 401 12.31 10.83 3.74
N GLN A 402 11.43 9.83 3.90
CA GLN A 402 10.82 9.13 2.78
C GLN A 402 10.05 10.08 1.86
N LEU A 403 9.31 11.03 2.44
CA LEU A 403 8.59 12.05 1.67
C LEU A 403 9.55 12.90 0.86
N ILE A 404 10.57 13.50 1.49
CA ILE A 404 11.53 14.37 0.83
C ILE A 404 12.23 13.62 -0.30
N MET A 405 12.67 12.39 -0.03
CA MET A 405 13.31 11.54 -1.02
C MET A 405 12.40 11.33 -2.24
N HIS A 406 11.15 10.85 -2.06
CA HIS A 406 10.27 10.59 -3.21
C HIS A 406 9.85 11.87 -3.94
N ARG A 407 9.61 12.97 -3.22
CA ARG A 407 9.28 14.27 -3.83
C ARG A 407 10.44 14.90 -4.61
N SER A 408 11.67 14.50 -4.29
CA SER A 408 12.86 14.95 -5.01
C SER A 408 13.06 14.31 -6.38
N LEU A 409 12.39 13.19 -6.65
CA LEU A 409 12.57 12.39 -7.86
C LEU A 409 11.74 12.92 -9.02
N ASP A 410 12.26 12.76 -10.23
CA ASP A 410 11.55 12.93 -11.50
C ASP A 410 11.12 11.56 -12.06
N ALA A 411 11.85 10.49 -11.73
CA ALA A 411 11.47 9.14 -12.04
C ALA A 411 11.75 8.16 -10.89
N PHE A 412 10.92 7.11 -10.78
CA PHE A 412 11.09 6.02 -9.82
C PHE A 412 10.94 4.68 -10.50
N ILE A 413 11.97 3.85 -10.37
CA ILE A 413 12.11 2.59 -11.09
C ILE A 413 12.26 1.47 -10.07
N GLY A 414 11.51 0.38 -10.24
CA GLY A 414 11.75 -0.80 -9.42
C GLY A 414 11.02 -2.04 -9.91
N ILE A 415 11.36 -3.16 -9.29
CA ILE A 415 10.69 -4.44 -9.52
C ILE A 415 9.27 -4.36 -8.98
N HIS A 416 8.31 -4.94 -9.71
CA HIS A 416 6.90 -5.05 -9.31
C HIS A 416 6.75 -5.37 -7.82
N GLY A 417 5.85 -4.67 -7.12
CA GLY A 417 5.48 -4.97 -5.74
C GLY A 417 5.20 -3.75 -4.87
N ALA A 418 4.60 -4.00 -3.70
CA ALA A 418 4.04 -2.99 -2.79
C ALA A 418 4.96 -1.80 -2.42
N GLN A 419 6.29 -1.91 -2.53
CA GLN A 419 7.20 -0.77 -2.35
C GLN A 419 6.95 0.36 -3.37
N LEU A 420 6.57 0.01 -4.59
CA LEU A 420 6.32 0.99 -5.64
C LEU A 420 5.05 1.82 -5.38
N THR A 421 4.20 1.43 -4.44
CA THR A 421 3.04 2.23 -4.03
C THR A 421 3.47 3.61 -3.54
N GLN A 422 4.67 3.75 -2.96
CA GLN A 422 5.20 5.07 -2.57
C GLN A 422 5.49 5.99 -3.77
N GLY A 423 5.47 5.46 -5.00
CA GLY A 423 5.47 6.26 -6.22
C GLY A 423 4.31 7.26 -6.31
N ILE A 424 3.23 7.07 -5.54
CA ILE A 424 2.14 8.08 -5.42
C ILE A 424 2.67 9.42 -4.92
N LEU A 425 3.80 9.42 -4.20
CA LEU A 425 4.39 10.63 -3.66
C LEU A 425 5.17 11.42 -4.70
N LEU A 426 5.50 10.85 -5.87
CA LEU A 426 6.23 11.57 -6.92
C LEU A 426 5.57 12.93 -7.25
N PRO A 427 6.34 13.94 -7.67
CA PRO A 427 5.76 15.19 -8.19
C PRO A 427 4.86 14.91 -9.40
N SER A 428 3.97 15.87 -9.71
CA SER A 428 3.15 15.83 -10.92
C SER A 428 4.04 15.64 -12.15
N HIS A 429 3.56 14.86 -13.12
CA HIS A 429 4.31 14.38 -14.29
C HIS A 429 5.44 13.40 -13.99
N GLY A 430 5.61 12.94 -12.75
CA GLY A 430 6.62 11.96 -12.37
C GLY A 430 6.49 10.66 -13.16
N LEU A 431 7.62 10.03 -13.48
CA LEU A 431 7.70 8.83 -14.31
C LEU A 431 7.93 7.60 -13.42
N MET A 432 7.03 6.62 -13.45
CA MET A 432 7.16 5.36 -12.73
C MET A 432 7.45 4.23 -13.73
N LEU A 433 8.54 3.49 -13.52
CA LEU A 433 8.81 2.27 -14.27
C LEU A 433 8.69 1.05 -13.35
N GLU A 434 7.68 0.24 -13.63
CA GLU A 434 7.44 -1.05 -13.02
C GLU A 434 8.10 -2.14 -13.85
N LEU A 435 9.17 -2.73 -13.31
CA LEU A 435 9.81 -3.89 -13.93
C LEU A 435 9.00 -5.14 -13.57
N LEU A 436 8.31 -5.68 -14.57
CA LEU A 436 7.41 -6.82 -14.50
C LEU A 436 8.25 -8.09 -14.61
N PRO A 437 8.41 -8.86 -13.52
CA PRO A 437 9.32 -9.99 -13.54
C PRO A 437 8.82 -11.14 -14.40
N TYR A 438 9.73 -11.80 -15.11
CA TYR A 438 9.41 -13.02 -15.84
C TYR A 438 8.96 -14.11 -14.89
N ILE A 439 7.75 -14.62 -15.09
CA ILE A 439 7.25 -15.79 -14.38
C ILE A 439 6.61 -16.68 -15.46
N PRO A 440 6.94 -17.97 -15.51
CA PRO A 440 6.25 -18.90 -16.40
C PRO A 440 4.73 -18.76 -16.22
N LEU A 441 3.95 -18.83 -17.30
CA LEU A 441 2.49 -18.60 -17.23
C LEU A 441 1.77 -19.52 -16.24
N ASN A 442 2.29 -20.72 -16.02
CA ASN A 442 1.76 -21.70 -15.06
C ASN A 442 2.37 -21.56 -13.65
N GLY A 443 3.27 -20.58 -13.46
CA GLY A 443 3.94 -20.29 -12.19
C GLY A 443 3.10 -19.37 -11.31
N TRP A 444 3.21 -19.57 -9.99
CA TRP A 444 2.56 -18.70 -9.02
C TRP A 444 3.11 -17.27 -9.14
N GLY A 445 2.21 -16.33 -9.45
CA GLY A 445 2.56 -14.93 -9.72
C GLY A 445 2.56 -14.55 -11.20
N GLY A 446 2.26 -15.45 -12.15
CA GLY A 446 2.28 -15.15 -13.60
C GLY A 446 1.50 -13.87 -14.02
N TRP A 447 0.51 -13.45 -13.24
CA TRP A 447 -0.21 -12.18 -13.41
C TRP A 447 0.70 -10.94 -13.33
N THR A 448 1.84 -10.98 -12.63
CA THR A 448 2.77 -9.85 -12.54
C THR A 448 3.53 -9.59 -13.85
N ALA A 449 3.46 -10.51 -14.81
CA ALA A 449 4.00 -10.35 -16.16
C ALA A 449 2.93 -9.93 -17.17
N CYS A 450 1.68 -9.72 -16.73
CA CYS A 450 0.58 -9.38 -17.62
C CYS A 450 0.65 -7.91 -18.09
N THR A 451 0.50 -7.73 -19.39
CA THR A 451 0.56 -6.42 -20.07
C THR A 451 -0.80 -5.99 -20.66
N GLU A 452 -1.79 -6.87 -20.57
CA GLU A 452 -3.12 -6.72 -21.20
C GLU A 452 -4.08 -5.86 -20.37
N ALA A 453 -3.74 -5.67 -19.10
CA ALA A 453 -4.55 -4.99 -18.11
C ALA A 453 -3.62 -4.30 -17.09
N PRO A 454 -4.11 -3.30 -16.34
CA PRO A 454 -3.32 -2.69 -15.29
C PRO A 454 -2.94 -3.73 -14.22
N THR A 455 -1.70 -3.63 -13.73
CA THR A 455 -1.29 -4.35 -12.51
C THR A 455 -2.04 -3.79 -11.29
N ALA A 456 -1.93 -4.42 -10.13
CA ALA A 456 -2.46 -3.85 -8.88
C ALA A 456 -1.89 -2.44 -8.60
N LEU A 457 -0.64 -2.18 -9.00
CA LEU A 457 -0.04 -0.84 -8.98
C LEU A 457 -0.58 0.05 -10.09
N GLY A 458 -0.77 -0.51 -11.29
CA GLY A 458 -1.44 0.15 -12.41
C GLY A 458 -2.78 0.76 -12.02
N VAL A 459 -3.61 0.04 -11.27
CA VAL A 459 -4.90 0.53 -10.77
C VAL A 459 -4.71 1.74 -9.83
N ILE A 460 -3.71 1.72 -8.96
CA ILE A 460 -3.44 2.82 -8.01
C ILE A 460 -2.97 4.10 -8.73
N PHE A 461 -2.28 3.95 -9.86
CA PHE A 461 -1.79 5.08 -10.67
C PHE A 461 -2.75 5.49 -11.78
N GLU A 462 -3.81 4.74 -12.00
CA GLU A 462 -4.76 4.96 -13.07
C GLU A 462 -5.42 6.33 -12.94
N ASN A 463 -5.43 7.09 -14.05
CA ASN A 463 -6.00 8.43 -14.14
C ASN A 463 -5.39 9.47 -13.17
N THR A 464 -4.19 9.20 -12.66
CA THR A 464 -3.43 10.17 -11.86
C THR A 464 -2.64 11.14 -12.74
N ASP A 465 -2.06 12.17 -12.14
CA ASP A 465 -1.11 13.07 -12.80
C ASP A 465 0.31 12.49 -12.93
N LEU A 466 0.47 11.17 -12.80
CA LEU A 466 1.73 10.45 -12.93
C LEU A 466 1.76 9.67 -14.25
N ASN A 467 2.95 9.36 -14.73
CA ASN A 467 3.15 8.52 -15.90
C ASN A 467 3.64 7.16 -15.42
N HIS A 468 2.93 6.08 -15.75
CA HIS A 468 3.24 4.73 -15.29
C HIS A 468 3.50 3.79 -16.45
N PHE A 469 4.70 3.25 -16.49
CA PHE A 469 5.18 2.29 -17.48
C PHE A 469 5.41 0.93 -16.83
N GLY A 470 5.04 -0.13 -17.55
CA GLY A 470 5.49 -1.49 -17.29
C GLY A 470 6.63 -1.86 -18.22
N TYR A 471 7.54 -2.71 -17.77
CA TYR A 471 8.50 -3.39 -18.66
C TYR A 471 8.57 -4.87 -18.33
N SER A 472 8.20 -5.72 -19.30
CA SER A 472 8.26 -7.17 -19.17
C SER A 472 9.70 -7.66 -19.22
N LEU A 473 10.24 -8.04 -18.07
CA LEU A 473 11.53 -8.71 -17.95
C LEU A 473 11.46 -10.13 -18.53
N GLY A 474 12.61 -10.64 -19.00
CA GLY A 474 12.69 -11.92 -19.69
C GLY A 474 13.30 -12.97 -18.79
N THR A 475 13.59 -14.15 -19.35
CA THR A 475 14.15 -15.28 -18.61
C THR A 475 15.48 -14.93 -17.94
N GLU A 476 16.25 -14.01 -18.53
CA GLU A 476 17.51 -13.46 -18.00
C GLU A 476 17.36 -12.77 -16.65
N SER A 477 16.16 -12.27 -16.34
CA SER A 477 15.89 -11.63 -15.05
C SER A 477 15.76 -12.61 -13.90
N CYS A 478 15.52 -13.87 -14.24
CA CYS A 478 15.48 -14.95 -13.30
C CYS A 478 16.89 -15.56 -13.22
N SER A 479 17.50 -15.50 -12.03
CA SER A 479 18.69 -16.31 -11.74
C SER A 479 18.33 -17.82 -11.79
N SER A 480 19.20 -18.71 -11.33
CA SER A 480 19.00 -20.18 -11.25
C SER A 480 17.75 -20.67 -10.48
N SER A 481 16.86 -19.76 -10.10
CA SER A 481 15.70 -19.92 -9.21
C SER A 481 14.37 -19.58 -9.90
N CYS A 482 14.25 -19.68 -11.23
CA CYS A 482 13.00 -19.42 -11.97
C CYS A 482 11.80 -20.22 -11.42
N ASN A 483 12.06 -21.37 -10.79
CA ASN A 483 11.06 -22.26 -10.19
C ASN A 483 10.56 -21.81 -8.81
N LEU A 484 11.17 -20.79 -8.20
CA LEU A 484 10.67 -20.20 -6.95
C LEU A 484 9.56 -19.19 -7.24
N GLY A 485 8.60 -19.10 -6.32
CA GLY A 485 7.55 -18.09 -6.38
C GLY A 485 8.11 -16.67 -6.39
N PHE A 486 7.43 -15.77 -7.09
CA PHE A 486 7.84 -14.36 -7.25
C PHE A 486 8.09 -13.63 -5.93
N ASN A 487 7.39 -14.00 -4.86
CA ASN A 487 7.49 -13.37 -3.54
C ASN A 487 8.82 -13.59 -2.82
N VAL A 488 9.62 -14.59 -3.22
CA VAL A 488 10.87 -14.99 -2.54
C VAL A 488 12.09 -14.99 -3.45
N ARG A 489 11.93 -14.67 -4.74
CA ARG A 489 13.02 -14.68 -5.72
C ARG A 489 13.68 -13.32 -5.82
N ASP A 490 14.98 -13.31 -6.08
CA ASP A 490 15.74 -12.10 -6.42
C ASP A 490 15.92 -11.98 -7.94
N PHE A 491 16.14 -10.75 -8.43
CA PHE A 491 16.09 -10.43 -9.85
C PHE A 491 17.37 -9.76 -10.31
N ASN A 492 17.78 -10.15 -11.51
CA ASN A 492 18.76 -9.43 -12.29
C ASN A 492 18.03 -8.54 -13.30
N VAL A 493 18.46 -7.31 -13.50
CA VAL A 493 17.83 -6.40 -14.47
C VAL A 493 18.89 -5.93 -15.43
N SER A 494 18.74 -6.19 -16.72
CA SER A 494 19.67 -5.68 -17.72
C SER A 494 19.75 -4.15 -17.62
N THR A 495 20.98 -3.62 -17.55
CA THR A 495 21.22 -2.18 -17.48
C THR A 495 20.70 -1.46 -18.72
N GLU A 496 20.64 -2.14 -19.86
CA GLU A 496 20.12 -1.54 -21.10
C GLU A 496 18.62 -1.24 -21.03
N VAL A 497 17.83 -1.99 -20.25
CA VAL A 497 16.41 -1.67 -20.02
C VAL A 497 16.27 -0.30 -19.37
N ILE A 498 17.13 -0.03 -18.38
CA ILE A 498 17.13 1.24 -17.67
C ILE A 498 17.67 2.34 -18.57
N ALA A 499 18.76 2.09 -19.31
CA ALA A 499 19.30 3.05 -20.26
C ALA A 499 18.27 3.44 -21.33
N ASP A 500 17.54 2.47 -21.87
CA ASP A 500 16.50 2.70 -22.88
C ASP A 500 15.37 3.56 -22.30
N PHE A 501 14.84 3.21 -21.13
CA PHE A 501 13.84 4.02 -20.44
C PHE A 501 14.31 5.46 -20.19
N LEU A 502 15.54 5.64 -19.69
CA LEU A 502 16.10 6.96 -19.43
C LEU A 502 16.24 7.77 -20.71
N SER A 503 16.76 7.15 -21.77
CA SER A 503 17.00 7.84 -23.04
C SER A 503 15.71 8.22 -23.77
N THR A 504 14.67 7.41 -23.59
CA THR A 504 13.42 7.52 -24.32
C THR A 504 12.44 8.43 -23.61
N PHE A 505 12.24 8.22 -22.32
CA PHE A 505 11.20 8.89 -21.55
C PHE A 505 11.78 9.91 -20.60
N VAL A 506 12.79 9.58 -19.78
CA VAL A 506 13.30 10.54 -18.78
C VAL A 506 14.03 11.72 -19.42
N LEU A 507 14.74 11.54 -20.54
CA LEU A 507 15.37 12.67 -21.24
C LEU A 507 14.31 13.62 -21.82
N LYS A 508 13.25 13.06 -22.44
CA LYS A 508 12.25 13.81 -23.20
C LYS A 508 11.10 14.34 -22.35
N ALA A 509 10.72 13.65 -21.28
CA ALA A 509 9.66 14.01 -20.34
C ALA A 509 10.23 14.44 -18.98
N GLY A 510 9.51 15.29 -18.24
CA GLY A 510 9.84 15.73 -16.89
C GLY A 510 9.22 17.09 -16.55
N LYS A 511 9.63 17.68 -15.42
CA LYS A 511 9.06 18.94 -14.91
C LYS A 511 9.03 20.10 -15.91
N ASN A 512 10.02 20.15 -16.81
CA ASN A 512 10.20 21.24 -17.78
C ASN A 512 9.98 20.82 -19.24
N SER A 513 9.64 19.56 -19.50
CA SER A 513 9.46 19.03 -20.86
C SER A 513 8.36 17.97 -20.89
N THR A 514 7.40 18.13 -21.79
CA THR A 514 6.23 17.25 -21.87
C THR A 514 6.21 16.55 -23.22
N MET A 515 6.16 15.22 -23.19
CA MET A 515 5.86 14.44 -24.38
C MET A 515 4.36 14.52 -24.66
N THR A 516 3.98 14.51 -25.93
CA THR A 516 2.55 14.36 -26.29
C THR A 516 2.11 12.92 -26.06
N CYS A 517 0.80 12.69 -25.99
CA CYS A 517 0.26 11.34 -25.87
C CYS A 517 0.66 10.45 -27.05
N ASP A 518 0.65 11.01 -28.26
CA ASP A 518 1.15 10.31 -29.47
C ASP A 518 2.64 9.98 -29.37
N ASP A 519 3.49 10.88 -28.87
CA ASP A 519 4.91 10.59 -28.68
C ASP A 519 5.14 9.45 -27.69
N MET A 520 4.45 9.49 -26.53
CA MET A 520 4.57 8.45 -25.51
C MET A 520 4.09 7.09 -26.03
N LYS A 521 2.97 7.09 -26.77
CA LYS A 521 2.42 5.90 -27.41
C LYS A 521 3.38 5.33 -28.44
N ASN A 522 3.85 6.13 -29.38
CA ASN A 522 4.72 5.68 -30.46
C ASN A 522 6.04 5.10 -29.91
N GLU A 523 6.67 5.79 -28.96
CA GLU A 523 7.92 5.30 -28.35
C GLU A 523 7.73 4.00 -27.56
N THR A 524 6.55 3.80 -26.98
CA THR A 524 6.16 2.55 -26.32
C THR A 524 5.91 1.43 -27.33
N GLU A 525 5.16 1.71 -28.41
CA GLU A 525 4.85 0.72 -29.46
C GLU A 525 6.09 0.26 -30.24
N GLU A 526 7.05 1.17 -30.47
CA GLU A 526 8.34 0.85 -31.10
C GLU A 526 9.23 -0.04 -30.23
N ARG A 527 9.01 -0.07 -28.91
CA ARG A 527 9.77 -0.87 -27.95
C ARG A 527 8.89 -1.94 -27.34
N GLU A 528 8.88 -3.09 -28.00
CA GLU A 528 7.93 -4.20 -27.81
C GLU A 528 7.69 -4.71 -26.37
N ARG A 529 8.56 -4.35 -25.41
CA ARG A 529 8.50 -4.81 -24.02
C ARG A 529 8.02 -3.75 -23.04
N PHE A 530 7.88 -2.49 -23.46
CA PHE A 530 7.23 -1.47 -22.64
C PHE A 530 5.71 -1.56 -22.76
N VAL A 531 5.03 -1.19 -21.68
CA VAL A 531 3.59 -0.99 -21.62
C VAL A 531 3.35 0.35 -20.97
N LEU A 532 2.35 1.09 -21.43
CA LEU A 532 2.02 2.39 -20.85
C LEU A 532 0.68 2.29 -20.12
N TYR A 533 0.77 2.01 -18.82
CA TYR A 533 -0.38 1.81 -17.94
C TYR A 533 -1.11 3.11 -17.60
N ASN A 534 -0.41 4.25 -17.52
CA ASN A 534 -1.01 5.57 -17.38
C ASN A 534 -0.14 6.63 -18.06
N ALA A 535 -0.70 7.42 -18.96
CA ALA A 535 -0.03 8.52 -19.64
C ALA A 535 -0.73 9.83 -19.29
N PHE A 536 -0.10 10.66 -18.47
CA PHE A 536 -0.56 12.01 -18.17
C PHE A 536 0.15 13.02 -19.07
N CYS A 537 -0.44 13.27 -20.23
CA CYS A 537 0.20 13.91 -21.38
C CYS A 537 -0.71 14.94 -22.04
N GLN A 538 -0.11 15.79 -22.87
CA GLN A 538 -0.88 16.70 -23.74
C GLN A 538 -1.27 15.96 -25.03
N PRO A 539 -2.51 16.09 -25.53
CA PRO A 539 -2.90 15.49 -26.80
C PRO A 539 -2.03 15.99 -27.97
N SER A 540 -1.66 17.27 -27.93
CA SER A 540 -0.76 17.90 -28.91
C SER A 540 0.03 19.04 -28.27
N LEU A 541 1.14 19.44 -28.90
CA LEU A 541 1.95 20.60 -28.45
C LEU A 541 1.18 21.93 -28.43
N SER A 542 0.03 22.01 -29.13
CA SER A 542 -0.83 23.20 -29.13
C SER A 542 -1.85 23.23 -28.00
N GLU A 543 -2.08 22.09 -27.33
CA GLU A 543 -3.06 21.96 -26.27
C GLU A 543 -2.41 22.11 -24.90
N ARG A 544 -3.00 22.96 -24.05
CA ARG A 544 -2.50 23.17 -22.68
C ARG A 544 -3.05 22.17 -21.67
N ALA A 545 -4.19 21.56 -21.98
CA ALA A 545 -4.84 20.60 -21.09
C ALA A 545 -4.12 19.26 -21.17
N PHE A 546 -3.89 18.65 -20.00
CA PHE A 546 -3.41 17.28 -19.91
C PHE A 546 -4.60 16.34 -19.82
N ILE A 547 -4.45 15.18 -20.44
CA ILE A 547 -5.40 14.07 -20.39
C ILE A 547 -4.69 12.81 -19.88
N ASN A 548 -5.49 11.80 -19.54
CA ASN A 548 -4.99 10.47 -19.26
C ASN A 548 -5.30 9.53 -20.43
N GLU A 549 -4.28 8.82 -20.90
CA GLU A 549 -4.43 7.71 -21.85
C GLU A 549 -3.76 6.43 -21.33
N HIS A 550 -4.22 5.29 -21.86
CA HIS A 550 -3.75 3.97 -21.46
C HIS A 550 -3.51 3.12 -22.71
N TYR A 551 -2.35 2.45 -22.78
CA TYR A 551 -1.96 1.64 -23.92
C TYR A 551 -1.45 0.27 -23.45
N TYR A 552 -2.35 -0.72 -23.54
CA TYR A 552 -2.10 -2.10 -23.15
C TYR A 552 -1.72 -2.97 -24.35
N HIS A 553 -1.01 -4.07 -24.11
CA HIS A 553 -0.62 -5.02 -25.14
C HIS A 553 -1.25 -6.38 -24.90
N ALA A 554 -1.91 -6.92 -25.93
CA ALA A 554 -2.71 -8.14 -25.92
C ALA A 554 -1.93 -9.46 -25.69
N ARG A 555 -0.60 -9.41 -25.53
CA ARG A 555 0.26 -10.52 -25.09
C ARG A 555 1.51 -9.96 -24.41
N PRO A 556 2.03 -10.59 -23.35
CA PRO A 556 3.44 -10.42 -23.00
C PRO A 556 4.25 -10.91 -24.20
N ARG A 557 4.87 -9.99 -24.96
CA ARG A 557 5.83 -10.35 -26.02
C ARG A 557 7.12 -10.80 -25.35
N LEU A 558 7.06 -11.95 -24.71
CA LEU A 558 8.23 -12.73 -24.37
C LEU A 558 8.70 -13.34 -25.68
N GLU A 559 10.00 -13.28 -25.94
CA GLU A 559 10.63 -13.98 -27.05
C GLU A 559 10.01 -15.38 -27.13
N GLU A 560 9.30 -15.63 -28.22
CA GLU A 560 8.90 -16.98 -28.57
C GLU A 560 10.17 -17.83 -28.54
N ASP A 561 10.02 -19.06 -28.11
CA ASP A 561 11.00 -20.13 -28.19
C ASP A 561 11.47 -20.32 -29.66
N GLU A 562 12.27 -19.40 -30.19
CA GLU A 562 13.09 -19.58 -31.39
C GLU A 562 14.33 -20.39 -31.00
N GLU A 563 14.12 -21.65 -30.62
CA GLU A 563 15.08 -22.73 -30.83
C GLU A 563 14.38 -24.07 -30.53
N ASP A 564 14.45 -24.99 -31.50
CA ASP A 564 14.09 -26.41 -31.43
C ASP A 564 12.64 -26.84 -31.75
N LYS A 565 12.09 -26.42 -32.90
CA LYS A 565 11.17 -27.25 -33.71
C LYS A 565 11.38 -27.13 -35.22
N GLU A 566 12.62 -27.12 -35.68
CA GLU A 566 12.99 -27.62 -37.01
C GLU A 566 14.23 -28.50 -36.89
N ASP A 567 14.00 -29.80 -36.65
CA ASP A 567 14.68 -30.93 -37.31
C ASP A 567 14.08 -32.29 -36.86
#